data_AF-A0A1G9MTY6-F1
#
_entry.id   AF-A0A1G9MTY6-F1
#
_cell.length_a   1.000
_cell.length_b   1.000
_cell.length_c   1.000
_cell.angle_alpha   90.00
_cell.angle_beta   90.00
_cell.angle_gamma   90.00
#
_symmetry.space_group_name_H-M   'P 1'
#
loop_
_entity.id
_entity.type
_entity.pdbx_description
1 polymer ?
#
loop_
_entity_poly.entity_id
_entity_poly.type
_entity_poly.pdbx_seq_one_letter_code
_entity_poly.pdbx_strand_id
1 'polypeptide(L)'
;MGNDFFADVLTNSGNESDLISSFWETHANKLNRRLLVLIEPEDVIMTASPSFLLDGIRSRLNTDQIICTEVDVDEKKITWFNFGENKAVRFRDLYGDRKIDEFYTDSYNDRALMKLARRVYIVKKGIPHRVSRKHRKKLRLQ
;
A
#
# COMPACT_ATOMS: atom_id res chain seq x y z
N MET A 1 8.06 -17.52 3.17
CA MET A 1 8.34 -16.76 1.93
C MET A 1 8.61 -15.27 2.18
N GLY A 2 8.61 -14.76 3.42
CA GLY A 2 8.63 -13.31 3.67
C GLY A 2 10.03 -12.68 3.79
N ASN A 3 10.90 -13.19 4.66
CA ASN A 3 12.14 -12.47 5.00
C ASN A 3 13.29 -12.71 4.01
N ASP A 4 13.38 -13.91 3.44
CA ASP A 4 14.54 -14.29 2.61
C ASP A 4 14.58 -13.50 1.30
N PHE A 5 13.43 -13.31 0.63
CA PHE A 5 13.35 -12.52 -0.61
C PHE A 5 13.79 -11.06 -0.42
N PHE A 6 13.39 -10.42 0.68
CA PHE A 6 13.80 -9.04 0.94
C PHE A 6 15.29 -8.94 1.22
N ALA A 7 15.84 -9.88 1.98
CA ALA A 7 17.28 -9.95 2.21
C ALA A 7 18.05 -10.19 0.90
N ASP A 8 17.54 -11.06 0.03
CA ASP A 8 18.14 -11.36 -1.27
C ASP A 8 18.18 -10.11 -2.16
N VAL A 9 17.08 -9.37 -2.27
CA VAL A 9 17.03 -8.11 -3.05
C VAL A 9 18.01 -7.07 -2.48
N LEU A 10 18.16 -6.97 -1.16
CA LEU A 10 19.05 -5.99 -0.51
C LEU A 10 20.53 -6.41 -0.51
N THR A 11 20.84 -7.66 -0.79
CA THR A 11 22.23 -8.17 -0.74
C THR A 11 22.81 -8.46 -2.11
N ASN A 12 21.98 -8.67 -3.13
CA ASN A 12 22.40 -9.08 -4.46
C ASN A 12 22.46 -7.87 -5.41
N SER A 13 23.41 -6.97 -5.12
CA SER A 13 23.62 -5.75 -5.90
C SER A 13 23.89 -6.06 -7.38
N GLY A 14 23.02 -5.60 -8.28
CA GLY A 14 23.14 -5.77 -9.74
C GLY A 14 22.20 -6.80 -10.39
N ASN A 15 21.36 -7.50 -9.62
CA ASN A 15 20.36 -8.44 -10.17
C ASN A 15 18.94 -8.25 -9.57
N GLU A 16 18.67 -7.07 -9.01
CA GLU A 16 17.44 -6.75 -8.30
C GLU A 16 16.23 -6.80 -9.23
N SER A 17 16.39 -6.26 -10.45
CA SER A 17 15.33 -6.21 -11.45
C SER A 17 14.81 -7.60 -11.81
N ASP A 18 15.69 -8.59 -12.02
CA ASP A 18 15.29 -9.94 -12.40
C ASP A 18 14.61 -10.67 -11.23
N LEU A 19 15.08 -10.45 -9.99
CA LEU A 19 14.45 -10.97 -8.79
C LEU A 19 13.03 -10.40 -8.61
N ILE A 20 12.86 -9.09 -8.80
CA ILE A 20 11.56 -8.41 -8.72
C ILE A 20 10.63 -8.89 -9.84
N SER A 21 11.14 -9.04 -11.07
CA SER A 21 10.36 -9.55 -12.20
C SER A 21 9.88 -10.97 -11.92
N SER A 22 10.79 -11.87 -11.52
CA SER A 22 10.49 -13.28 -11.18
C SER A 22 9.47 -13.39 -10.03
N PHE A 23 9.58 -12.50 -9.04
CA PHE A 23 8.58 -12.40 -7.98
C PHE A 23 7.20 -12.10 -8.56
N TRP A 24 7.08 -11.11 -9.44
CA TRP A 24 5.79 -10.72 -9.99
C TRP A 24 5.24 -11.65 -11.05
N GLU A 25 6.06 -12.45 -11.74
CA GLU A 25 5.60 -13.53 -12.62
C GLU A 25 4.82 -14.59 -11.84
N THR A 26 5.33 -14.99 -10.69
CA THR A 26 4.71 -16.01 -9.83
C THR A 26 3.58 -15.47 -8.95
N HIS A 27 3.51 -14.15 -8.77
CA HIS A 27 2.58 -13.47 -7.86
C HIS A 27 1.57 -12.53 -8.54
N ALA A 28 1.55 -12.46 -9.88
CA ALA A 28 0.65 -11.58 -10.62
C ALA A 28 -0.82 -11.79 -10.27
N ASN A 29 -1.22 -13.01 -9.91
CA ASN A 29 -2.58 -13.34 -9.49
C ASN A 29 -3.01 -12.66 -8.17
N LYS A 30 -2.06 -12.17 -7.36
CA LYS A 30 -2.34 -11.40 -6.15
C LYS A 30 -2.77 -9.97 -6.46
N LEU A 31 -2.47 -9.46 -7.66
CA LEU A 31 -3.01 -8.18 -8.14
C LEU A 31 -4.46 -8.39 -8.56
N ASN A 32 -5.37 -7.91 -7.72
CA ASN A 32 -6.79 -8.07 -8.01
C ASN A 32 -7.24 -7.13 -9.12
N ARG A 33 -7.50 -7.67 -10.31
CA ARG A 33 -7.96 -6.89 -11.47
C ARG A 33 -9.20 -6.06 -11.21
N ARG A 34 -10.13 -6.51 -10.34
CA ARG A 34 -11.34 -5.75 -10.00
C ARG A 34 -11.05 -4.52 -9.17
N LEU A 35 -9.95 -4.51 -8.42
CA LEU A 35 -9.49 -3.32 -7.70
C LEU A 35 -8.68 -2.40 -8.61
N LEU A 36 -7.82 -2.96 -9.48
CA LEU A 36 -7.00 -2.16 -10.38
C LEU A 36 -7.82 -1.25 -11.28
N VAL A 37 -8.98 -1.72 -11.77
CA VAL A 37 -9.89 -0.92 -12.60
C VAL A 37 -10.61 0.20 -11.83
N LEU A 38 -10.53 0.23 -10.50
CA LEU A 38 -11.09 1.30 -9.68
C LEU A 38 -10.09 2.43 -9.43
N ILE A 39 -8.81 2.23 -9.77
CA ILE A 39 -7.74 3.18 -9.49
C ILE A 39 -7.77 4.24 -10.59
N GLU A 40 -8.07 5.47 -10.20
CA GLU A 40 -7.97 6.65 -11.05
C GLU A 40 -6.55 7.25 -10.97
N PRO A 41 -6.11 8.05 -11.96
CA PRO A 41 -4.81 8.73 -11.93
C PRO A 41 -4.54 9.58 -10.68
N GLU A 42 -5.61 10.15 -10.12
CA GLU A 42 -5.56 11.00 -8.94
C GLU A 42 -5.60 10.22 -7.62
N ASP A 43 -5.82 8.91 -7.65
CA ASP A 43 -5.87 8.07 -6.46
C ASP A 43 -4.48 7.79 -5.88
N VAL A 44 -4.43 7.57 -4.57
CA VAL A 44 -3.18 7.29 -3.85
C VAL A 44 -3.16 5.82 -3.41
N ILE A 45 -2.10 5.10 -3.78
CA ILE A 45 -1.83 3.76 -3.27
C ILE A 45 -0.92 3.86 -2.05
N MET A 46 -1.34 3.30 -0.90
CA MET A 46 -0.55 3.29 0.33
C MET A 46 -0.27 1.86 0.83
N THR A 47 0.98 1.43 0.77
CA THR A 47 1.39 0.07 1.11
C THR A 47 2.53 0.03 2.12
N ALA A 48 2.56 -1.02 2.95
CA ALA A 48 3.70 -1.30 3.83
C ALA A 48 4.84 -2.04 3.11
N SER A 49 4.62 -2.47 1.86
CA SER A 49 5.65 -3.05 1.00
C SER A 49 6.74 -2.03 0.68
N PRO A 50 8.01 -2.47 0.51
CA PRO A 50 9.10 -1.60 0.09
C PRO A 50 8.94 -1.13 -1.36
N SER A 51 9.48 0.05 -1.67
CA SER A 51 9.39 0.72 -2.99
C SER A 51 9.72 -0.17 -4.19
N PHE A 52 10.82 -0.94 -4.11
CA PHE A 52 11.29 -1.77 -5.23
C PHE A 52 10.28 -2.84 -5.67
N LEU A 53 9.40 -3.31 -4.77
CA LEU A 53 8.32 -4.22 -5.18
C LEU A 53 7.29 -3.52 -6.07
N LEU A 54 7.05 -2.22 -5.87
CA LEU A 54 6.08 -1.46 -6.64
C LEU A 54 6.61 -1.16 -8.03
N ASP A 55 7.93 -0.98 -8.19
CA ASP A 55 8.56 -0.75 -9.49
C ASP A 55 8.25 -1.89 -10.47
N GLY A 56 8.26 -3.15 -10.00
CA GLY A 56 7.93 -4.31 -10.81
C GLY A 56 6.47 -4.38 -11.31
N ILE A 57 5.57 -3.55 -10.78
CA ILE A 57 4.15 -3.51 -11.16
C ILE A 57 3.67 -2.12 -11.53
N ARG A 58 4.54 -1.12 -11.58
CA ARG A 58 4.15 0.28 -11.78
C ARG A 58 3.34 0.47 -13.06
N SER A 59 3.72 -0.20 -14.15
CA SER A 59 2.99 -0.19 -15.43
C SER A 59 1.59 -0.81 -15.38
N ARG A 60 1.25 -1.53 -14.31
CA ARG A 60 -0.07 -2.15 -14.07
C ARG A 60 -0.95 -1.32 -13.14
N LEU A 61 -0.42 -0.24 -12.57
CA LEU A 61 -1.11 0.68 -11.67
C LEU A 61 -1.48 1.93 -12.47
N ASN A 62 -2.72 2.38 -12.35
CA ASN A 62 -3.21 3.54 -13.10
C ASN A 62 -2.94 4.87 -12.39
N THR A 63 -2.00 4.91 -11.45
CA THR A 63 -1.61 6.11 -10.69
C THR A 63 -0.10 6.10 -10.43
N ASP A 64 0.50 7.29 -10.45
CA ASP A 64 1.87 7.54 -10.03
C ASP A 64 2.00 7.92 -8.54
N GLN A 65 0.87 8.12 -7.86
CA GLN A 65 0.85 8.53 -6.44
C GLN A 65 0.93 7.29 -5.53
N ILE A 66 2.14 6.76 -5.37
CA ILE A 66 2.39 5.56 -4.57
C ILE A 66 3.23 5.94 -3.34
N ILE A 67 2.74 5.57 -2.15
CA ILE A 67 3.44 5.72 -0.88
C ILE A 67 3.73 4.33 -0.32
N CYS A 68 5.00 4.02 -0.14
CA CYS A 68 5.52 2.72 0.26
C CYS A 68 6.44 2.83 1.49
N THR A 69 6.89 1.69 2.01
CA THR A 69 8.04 1.67 2.91
C THR A 69 9.28 2.09 2.11
N GLU A 70 10.03 3.05 2.62
CA GLU A 70 11.26 3.54 1.98
C GLU A 70 12.45 2.83 2.60
N VAL A 71 13.36 2.37 1.73
CA VAL A 71 14.57 1.64 2.11
C VAL A 71 15.75 2.34 1.44
N ASP A 72 16.73 2.69 2.24
CA ASP A 72 18.07 3.03 1.78
C ASP A 72 18.79 1.71 1.45
N VAL A 73 19.05 1.50 0.16
CA VAL A 73 19.66 0.26 -0.34
C VAL A 73 21.15 0.21 -0.01
N ASP A 74 21.84 1.35 -0.02
CA ASP A 74 23.28 1.44 0.27
C ASP A 74 23.54 1.15 1.75
N GLU A 75 22.74 1.77 2.63
CA GLU A 75 22.83 1.55 4.07
C GLU A 75 22.07 0.32 4.57
N LYS A 76 21.24 -0.30 3.72
CA LYS A 76 20.34 -1.42 4.04
C LYS A 76 19.42 -1.13 5.23
N LYS A 77 18.88 0.09 5.28
CA LYS A 77 18.03 0.57 6.39
C LYS A 77 16.68 1.06 5.88
N ILE A 78 15.64 0.80 6.68
CA ILE A 78 14.33 1.43 6.46
C ILE A 78 14.42 2.88 6.91
N THR A 79 14.24 3.81 5.98
CA THR A 79 14.20 5.27 6.26
C THR A 79 12.79 5.73 6.58
N TRP A 80 11.77 5.04 6.04
CA TRP A 80 10.37 5.27 6.37
C TRP A 80 9.58 3.95 6.42
N PHE A 81 9.01 3.63 7.57
CA PHE A 81 8.15 2.45 7.71
C PHE A 81 6.68 2.81 7.52
N ASN A 82 6.10 2.51 6.35
CA ASN A 82 4.76 2.95 5.97
C ASN A 82 3.65 2.02 6.48
N PHE A 83 3.49 1.95 7.80
CA PHE A 83 2.56 1.05 8.49
C PHE A 83 1.77 1.74 9.59
N GLY A 84 0.51 1.34 9.78
CA GLY A 84 -0.31 1.84 10.89
C GLY A 84 -0.51 3.35 10.87
N GLU A 85 -0.24 4.00 12.01
CA GLU A 85 -0.35 5.46 12.15
C GLU A 85 0.63 6.22 11.25
N ASN A 86 1.80 5.63 10.91
CA ASN A 86 2.76 6.28 10.00
C ASN A 86 2.13 6.53 8.62
N LYS A 87 1.24 5.67 8.15
CA LYS A 87 0.53 5.94 6.88
C LYS A 87 -0.29 7.23 6.95
N ALA A 88 -0.97 7.47 8.06
CA ALA A 88 -1.76 8.70 8.23
C ALA A 88 -0.86 9.94 8.38
N VAL A 89 0.29 9.81 9.05
CA VAL A 89 1.30 10.86 9.13
C VAL A 89 1.81 11.20 7.74
N ARG A 90 2.31 10.21 6.98
CA ARG A 90 2.85 10.42 5.63
C ARG A 90 1.84 11.03 4.67
N PHE A 91 0.58 10.57 4.75
CA PHE A 91 -0.49 11.13 3.94
C PHE A 91 -0.71 12.62 4.24
N ARG A 92 -0.72 13.01 5.52
CA ARG A 92 -0.88 14.42 5.92
C ARG A 92 0.34 15.26 5.53
N ASP A 93 1.55 14.72 5.64
CA ASP A 93 2.76 15.43 5.24
C ASP A 93 2.76 15.78 3.75
N LEU A 94 2.27 14.86 2.91
CA LEU A 94 2.24 15.03 1.46
C LEU A 94 1.03 15.81 0.95
N TYR A 95 -0.14 15.67 1.60
CA TYR A 95 -1.41 16.19 1.10
C TYR A 95 -2.12 17.17 2.05
N GLY A 96 -1.54 17.48 3.21
CA GLY A 96 -2.13 18.39 4.21
C GLY A 96 -3.49 17.89 4.71
N ASP A 97 -4.46 18.81 4.77
CA ASP A 97 -5.84 18.55 5.23
C ASP A 97 -6.76 17.98 4.14
N ARG A 98 -6.20 17.50 3.03
CA ARG A 98 -6.99 16.91 1.93
C ARG A 98 -7.84 15.76 2.45
N LYS A 99 -9.11 15.77 2.08
CA LYS A 99 -10.07 14.73 2.50
C LYS A 99 -9.92 13.48 1.64
N ILE A 100 -9.88 12.32 2.27
CA ILE A 100 -10.00 11.04 1.58
C ILE A 100 -11.49 10.76 1.38
N ASP A 101 -11.96 10.71 0.14
CA ASP A 101 -13.38 10.45 -0.13
C ASP A 101 -13.76 8.99 0.07
N GLU A 102 -12.95 8.10 -0.49
CA GLU A 102 -13.10 6.66 -0.43
C GLU A 102 -11.76 6.02 -0.05
N PHE A 103 -11.80 5.09 0.90
CA PHE A 103 -10.62 4.37 1.34
C PHE A 103 -10.87 2.88 1.28
N TYR A 104 -10.01 2.16 0.57
CA TYR A 104 -10.09 0.73 0.34
C TYR A 104 -8.93 0.05 1.06
N THR A 105 -9.22 -0.92 1.92
CA THR A 105 -8.19 -1.68 2.62
C THR A 105 -8.68 -3.09 2.89
N ASP A 106 -7.78 -4.06 2.89
CA ASP A 106 -8.02 -5.42 3.38
C ASP A 106 -7.60 -5.61 4.85
N SER A 107 -7.01 -4.57 5.47
CA SER A 107 -6.37 -4.66 6.78
C SER A 107 -6.89 -3.62 7.77
N TYR A 108 -7.18 -4.07 9.00
CA TYR A 108 -7.50 -3.17 10.10
C TYR A 108 -6.28 -2.42 10.65
N ASN A 109 -5.06 -2.76 10.23
CA ASN A 109 -3.88 -1.97 10.58
C ASN A 109 -3.95 -0.56 9.97
N ASP A 110 -4.73 -0.36 8.90
CA ASP A 110 -4.92 0.95 8.27
C ASP A 110 -5.98 1.82 8.98
N ARG A 111 -6.33 1.49 10.23
CA ARG A 111 -7.35 2.19 11.01
C ARG A 111 -7.13 3.69 11.08
N ALA A 112 -5.87 4.14 11.11
CA ALA A 112 -5.51 5.56 11.09
C ALA A 112 -6.06 6.26 9.84
N LEU A 113 -5.86 5.71 8.65
CA LEU A 113 -6.41 6.22 7.39
C LEU A 113 -7.93 6.06 7.31
N MET A 114 -8.48 4.97 7.84
CA MET A 114 -9.94 4.76 7.90
C MET A 114 -10.64 5.89 8.67
N LYS A 115 -9.99 6.48 9.69
CA LYS A 115 -10.53 7.61 10.47
C LYS A 115 -10.58 8.90 9.65
N LEU A 116 -9.64 9.09 8.72
CA LEU A 116 -9.55 10.28 7.85
C LEU A 116 -10.56 10.24 6.70
N ALA A 117 -10.95 9.05 6.22
CA ALA A 117 -11.77 8.91 5.03
C ALA A 117 -13.28 9.14 5.25
N ARG A 118 -13.98 9.71 4.28
CA ARG A 118 -15.45 9.89 4.30
C ARG A 118 -16.20 8.57 4.16
N ARG A 119 -15.74 7.68 3.27
CA ARG A 119 -16.23 6.30 3.10
C ARG A 119 -15.08 5.32 3.19
N VAL A 120 -15.33 4.17 3.82
CA VAL A 120 -14.34 3.10 3.94
C VAL A 120 -14.96 1.81 3.42
N TYR A 121 -14.16 1.06 2.69
CA TYR A 121 -14.49 -0.24 2.13
C TYR A 121 -13.45 -1.25 2.62
N ILE A 122 -13.92 -2.29 3.31
CA ILE A 122 -13.08 -3.45 3.62
C ILE A 122 -13.13 -4.39 2.43
N VAL A 123 -11.98 -4.63 1.81
CA VAL A 123 -11.87 -5.51 0.65
C VAL A 123 -11.68 -6.94 1.12
N LYS A 124 -12.56 -7.85 0.65
CA LYS A 124 -12.45 -9.29 0.90
C LYS A 124 -12.48 -10.02 -0.42
N LYS A 125 -11.43 -10.80 -0.73
CA LYS A 125 -11.31 -11.54 -2.00
C LYS A 125 -11.55 -10.65 -3.24
N GLY A 126 -11.06 -9.41 -3.19
CA GLY A 126 -11.25 -8.42 -4.26
C GLY A 126 -12.62 -7.76 -4.34
N ILE A 127 -13.48 -7.96 -3.34
CA ILE A 127 -14.82 -7.37 -3.29
C ILE A 127 -14.83 -6.29 -2.20
N PRO A 128 -15.03 -5.01 -2.55
CA PRO A 128 -15.18 -3.94 -1.57
C PRO A 128 -16.50 -4.04 -0.80
N HIS A 129 -16.43 -4.06 0.54
CA HIS A 129 -17.59 -4.02 1.41
C HIS A 129 -17.63 -2.70 2.19
N ARG A 130 -18.65 -1.88 1.96
CA ARG A 130 -18.80 -0.59 2.64
C ARG A 130 -18.99 -0.78 4.15
N VAL A 131 -18.15 -0.10 4.94
CA VAL A 131 -18.28 -0.09 6.40
C VAL A 131 -19.44 0.80 6.81
N SER A 132 -20.34 0.27 7.65
CA SER A 132 -21.51 1.02 8.12
C SER A 132 -21.12 2.17 9.06
N ARG A 133 -21.97 3.21 9.11
CA ARG A 133 -21.80 4.35 10.02
C ARG A 133 -21.73 3.94 11.51
N LYS A 134 -22.50 2.93 11.92
CA LYS A 134 -22.47 2.39 13.29
C LYS A 134 -21.12 1.77 13.62
N HIS A 135 -20.57 0.97 12.71
CA HIS A 135 -19.27 0.34 12.88
C HIS A 135 -18.13 1.38 12.88
N ARG A 136 -18.24 2.44 12.07
CA ARG A 136 -17.32 3.58 12.07
C ARG A 136 -17.23 4.31 13.42
N LYS A 137 -18.35 4.47 14.15
CA LYS A 137 -18.32 5.09 15.49
C LYS A 137 -17.50 4.26 16.48
N LYS A 138 -17.64 2.92 16.44
CA LYS A 138 -16.84 2.01 17.27
C LYS A 138 -15.34 2.12 16.96
N LEU A 139 -14.97 2.24 15.67
CA LEU A 139 -13.60 2.48 15.23
C LEU A 139 -13.02 3.86 15.60
N ARG A 140 -13.80 4.78 16.17
CA ARG A 140 -13.29 6.07 16.68
C ARG A 140 -13.15 6.08 18.21
N LEU A 141 -13.72 5.10 18.91
CA LEU A 141 -13.80 5.04 20.38
C LEU A 141 -12.78 4.09 21.02
N GLN A 142 -12.04 3.32 20.22
CA GLN A 142 -10.86 2.53 20.66
C GLN A 142 -9.57 3.21 20.18
#